data_AF-A0A9E3NE15-F1
#
_entry.id   AF-A0A9E3NE15-F1
#
_cell.length_a   1.000
_cell.length_b   1.000
_cell.length_c   1.000
_cell.angle_alpha   90.00
_cell.angle_beta   90.00
_cell.angle_gamma   90.00
#
_symmetry.space_group_name_H-M   'P 1'
#
loop_
_entity.id
_entity.type
_entity.pdbx_description
1 polymer ?
#
loop_
_entity_poly.entity_id
_entity_poly.type
_entity_poly.pdbx_seq_one_letter_code
_entity_poly.pdbx_strand_id
1 'polypeptide(L)'
;MKNWKNLWILGLGLITFAACSDSEDVTAEPEAVLSETEALDMVEEAVSFDSGGLMLELSMLSGDVATTLPEAEPTPGLSGMPPSDLCGQSQSKSESGSYEGPNVSWSYQWDWSRVLYCDDAQTPDYFDVDWDASRSYEGPRATSTAVADGDWVVTFDTESSDFFIKIFNGDYLRTIDRALKNRDRSHTGTLDVNIVDVEVRRADQHILSGTLFFTLSGENNTGNTFSRSGEVIFNGDCTATVNMDNGNSRTIIICD
;
A
#
# COMPACT_ATOMS: atom_id res chain seq x y z
N MET A 1 -34.65 -102.71 6.12
CA MET A 1 -35.65 -101.92 5.36
C MET A 1 -34.92 -100.85 4.56
N LYS A 2 -35.18 -100.78 3.25
CA LYS A 2 -34.99 -99.67 2.27
C LYS A 2 -33.94 -98.58 2.59
N ASN A 3 -32.84 -98.51 1.82
CA ASN A 3 -32.63 -97.61 0.65
C ASN A 3 -32.53 -96.12 1.05
N TRP A 4 -31.67 -95.22 0.55
CA TRP A 4 -30.68 -95.16 -0.54
C TRP A 4 -30.26 -93.66 -0.61
N LYS A 5 -28.97 -93.34 -0.81
CA LYS A 5 -28.41 -92.27 -1.69
C LYS A 5 -27.24 -91.48 -1.08
N ASN A 6 -26.06 -91.77 -1.66
CA ASN A 6 -24.90 -90.91 -1.78
C ASN A 6 -25.26 -89.50 -2.25
N LEU A 7 -24.51 -88.48 -1.80
CA LEU A 7 -23.93 -87.48 -2.70
C LEU A 7 -22.76 -86.74 -2.05
N TRP A 8 -21.58 -86.90 -2.65
CA TRP A 8 -20.40 -86.05 -2.49
C TRP A 8 -20.58 -84.77 -3.30
N ILE A 9 -20.32 -83.58 -2.73
CA ILE A 9 -19.88 -82.39 -3.49
C ILE A 9 -18.88 -81.59 -2.64
N LEU A 10 -17.63 -81.53 -3.12
CA LEU A 10 -16.64 -80.50 -2.79
C LEU A 10 -17.15 -79.14 -3.28
N GLY A 11 -17.14 -78.13 -2.40
CA GLY A 11 -17.39 -76.73 -2.76
C GLY A 11 -16.22 -75.85 -2.35
N LEU A 12 -15.38 -75.51 -3.34
CA LEU A 12 -14.37 -74.45 -3.28
C LEU A 12 -15.06 -73.11 -2.93
N GLY A 13 -14.75 -72.54 -1.77
CA GLY A 13 -15.18 -71.18 -1.40
C GLY A 13 -14.09 -70.18 -1.76
N LEU A 14 -14.38 -69.31 -2.74
CA LEU A 14 -13.52 -68.23 -3.20
C LEU A 14 -13.09 -67.29 -2.07
N ILE A 15 -11.80 -67.01 -2.01
CA ILE A 15 -11.20 -65.87 -1.30
C ILE A 15 -11.39 -64.65 -2.20
N THR A 16 -12.33 -63.77 -1.86
CA THR A 16 -12.40 -62.43 -2.45
C THR A 16 -11.57 -61.48 -1.57
N PHE A 17 -10.37 -61.14 -2.03
CA PHE A 17 -9.66 -59.96 -1.56
C PHE A 17 -10.48 -58.73 -2.00
N ALA A 18 -11.20 -58.12 -1.06
CA ALA A 18 -11.68 -56.76 -1.23
C ALA A 18 -10.47 -55.83 -1.15
N ALA A 19 -9.95 -55.43 -2.31
CA ALA A 19 -9.04 -54.32 -2.42
C ALA A 19 -9.86 -53.04 -2.17
N CYS A 20 -9.89 -52.57 -0.92
CA CYS A 20 -10.14 -51.17 -0.63
C CYS A 20 -8.92 -50.40 -1.14
N SER A 21 -9.00 -49.90 -2.37
CA SER A 21 -8.24 -48.71 -2.72
C SER A 21 -8.92 -47.56 -1.98
N ASP A 22 -8.49 -47.29 -0.75
CA ASP A 22 -8.67 -45.97 -0.17
C ASP A 22 -7.83 -45.04 -1.05
N SER A 23 -8.43 -44.56 -2.14
CA SER A 23 -8.02 -43.30 -2.72
C SER A 23 -8.42 -42.26 -1.70
N GLU A 24 -7.49 -41.95 -0.79
CA GLU A 24 -7.52 -40.68 -0.09
C GLU A 24 -7.57 -39.62 -1.18
N ASP A 25 -8.78 -39.14 -1.44
CA ASP A 25 -9.02 -37.95 -2.21
C ASP A 25 -8.44 -36.84 -1.32
N VAL A 26 -7.13 -36.60 -1.47
CA VAL A 26 -6.47 -35.44 -0.93
C VAL A 26 -7.07 -34.28 -1.73
N THR A 27 -8.25 -33.84 -1.31
CA THR A 27 -8.73 -32.51 -1.64
C THR A 27 -7.65 -31.59 -1.11
N ALA A 28 -6.79 -31.14 -2.03
CA ALA A 28 -5.83 -30.08 -1.74
C ALA A 28 -6.62 -29.00 -1.02
N GLU A 29 -6.20 -28.64 0.20
CA GLU A 29 -6.81 -27.51 0.87
C GLU A 29 -6.74 -26.32 -0.10
N PRO A 30 -7.85 -25.57 -0.27
CA PRO A 30 -7.83 -24.42 -1.15
C PRO A 30 -6.66 -23.54 -0.73
N GLU A 31 -5.78 -23.21 -1.67
CA GLU A 31 -4.63 -22.36 -1.37
C GLU A 31 -5.13 -21.09 -0.69
N ALA A 32 -4.55 -20.77 0.48
CA ALA A 32 -4.92 -19.58 1.22
C ALA A 32 -4.80 -18.35 0.32
N VAL A 33 -5.91 -17.64 0.13
CA VAL A 33 -6.03 -16.57 -0.87
C VAL A 33 -5.00 -15.46 -0.65
N LEU A 34 -5.00 -14.88 0.54
CA LEU A 34 -4.00 -13.97 1.08
C LEU A 34 -3.91 -14.23 2.58
N SER A 35 -2.73 -14.57 3.10
CA SER A 35 -2.56 -14.71 4.54
C SER A 35 -2.48 -13.33 5.18
N GLU A 36 -2.81 -13.24 6.47
CA GLU A 36 -2.76 -11.96 7.21
C GLU A 36 -1.35 -11.34 7.22
N THR A 37 -0.32 -12.17 7.35
CA THR A 37 1.07 -11.71 7.26
C THR A 37 1.38 -11.14 5.87
N GLU A 38 0.88 -11.76 4.81
CA GLU A 38 1.09 -11.25 3.45
C GLU A 38 0.33 -9.95 3.19
N ALA A 39 -0.89 -9.83 3.73
CA ALA A 39 -1.65 -8.57 3.67
C ALA A 39 -0.91 -7.43 4.40
N LEU A 40 -0.39 -7.69 5.61
CA LEU A 40 0.43 -6.72 6.34
C LEU A 40 1.70 -6.36 5.57
N ASP A 41 2.40 -7.33 4.99
CA ASP A 41 3.60 -7.08 4.20
C ASP A 41 3.29 -6.30 2.89
N MET A 42 2.08 -6.39 2.36
CA MET A 42 1.63 -5.58 1.21
C MET A 42 1.30 -4.14 1.63
N VAL A 43 0.61 -3.95 2.75
CA VAL A 43 0.30 -2.62 3.30
C VAL A 43 1.59 -1.91 3.73
N GLU A 44 2.50 -2.61 4.42
CA GLU A 44 3.79 -2.07 4.84
C GLU A 44 4.64 -1.62 3.63
N GLU A 45 4.72 -2.43 2.57
CA GLU A 45 5.41 -2.05 1.33
C GLU A 45 4.74 -0.84 0.64
N ALA A 46 3.41 -0.78 0.65
CA ALA A 46 2.70 0.32 0.01
C ALA A 46 2.83 1.65 0.77
N VAL A 47 3.06 1.60 2.08
CA VAL A 47 3.13 2.77 2.95
C VAL A 47 4.58 3.20 3.21
N SER A 48 5.47 2.28 3.60
CA SER A 48 6.81 2.59 4.12
C SER A 48 7.71 3.39 3.16
N PHE A 49 8.64 4.17 3.72
CA PHE A 49 9.59 4.98 2.97
C PHE A 49 10.58 4.11 2.17
N ASP A 50 11.08 3.02 2.78
CA ASP A 50 12.15 2.15 2.23
C ASP A 50 11.73 1.38 0.96
N SER A 51 10.43 1.17 0.80
CA SER A 51 9.83 0.56 -0.39
C SER A 51 9.38 1.59 -1.42
N GLY A 52 9.64 2.88 -1.17
CA GLY A 52 9.05 3.97 -1.93
C GLY A 52 7.52 3.93 -1.85
N GLY A 53 6.96 3.80 -0.66
CA GLY A 53 5.53 3.86 -0.42
C GLY A 53 5.01 5.29 -0.34
N LEU A 54 3.74 5.42 0.05
CA LEU A 54 3.03 6.69 0.24
C LEU A 54 3.80 7.67 1.14
N MET A 55 4.59 7.20 2.12
CA MET A 55 5.33 8.08 3.02
C MET A 55 6.44 8.86 2.30
N LEU A 56 7.11 8.25 1.32
CA LEU A 56 8.07 8.95 0.47
C LEU A 56 7.37 10.04 -0.36
N GLU A 57 6.17 9.75 -0.85
CA GLU A 57 5.35 10.66 -1.67
C GLU A 57 4.93 11.90 -0.86
N LEU A 58 4.33 11.68 0.31
CA LEU A 58 3.95 12.77 1.22
C LEU A 58 5.16 13.61 1.64
N SER A 59 6.29 12.97 1.97
CA SER A 59 7.53 13.66 2.36
C SER A 59 8.04 14.58 1.24
N MET A 60 8.16 14.09 0.01
CA MET A 60 8.73 14.90 -1.07
C MET A 60 7.75 15.98 -1.55
N LEU A 61 6.44 15.70 -1.62
CA LEU A 61 5.45 16.73 -1.91
C LEU A 61 5.47 17.82 -0.82
N SER A 62 5.63 17.44 0.45
CA SER A 62 5.80 18.42 1.54
C SER A 62 7.04 19.32 1.32
N GLY A 63 8.11 18.81 0.70
CA GLY A 63 9.25 19.62 0.27
C GLY A 63 8.89 20.60 -0.85
N ASP A 64 8.23 20.12 -1.89
CA ASP A 64 7.91 20.92 -3.08
C ASP A 64 6.83 21.98 -2.80
N VAL A 65 5.87 21.71 -1.92
CA VAL A 65 4.79 22.64 -1.52
C VAL A 65 5.33 23.79 -0.65
N ALA A 66 6.61 23.76 -0.26
CA ALA A 66 7.22 24.76 0.62
C ALA A 66 7.59 26.08 -0.06
N THR A 67 7.59 26.16 -1.39
CA THR A 67 8.32 27.20 -2.12
C THR A 67 7.61 28.56 -2.24
N THR A 68 6.48 28.79 -1.55
CA THR A 68 5.60 29.92 -1.87
C THR A 68 5.27 30.86 -0.71
N LEU A 69 5.65 30.58 0.53
CA LEU A 69 5.32 31.44 1.69
C LEU A 69 6.36 32.56 1.91
N PRO A 70 5.94 33.75 2.38
CA PRO A 70 6.70 35.02 2.22
C PRO A 70 7.97 35.13 3.08
N GLU A 71 8.24 34.15 3.95
CA GLU A 71 9.40 34.14 4.84
C GLU A 71 10.44 33.05 4.49
N ALA A 72 10.20 32.27 3.43
CA ALA A 72 11.13 31.24 2.99
C ALA A 72 12.18 31.82 2.05
N GLU A 73 13.47 31.67 2.41
CA GLU A 73 14.58 31.96 1.50
C GLU A 73 14.31 31.33 0.11
N PRO A 74 14.58 32.07 -0.99
CA PRO A 74 14.19 31.65 -2.33
C PRO A 74 14.82 30.32 -2.71
N THR A 75 13.99 29.30 -2.89
CA THR A 75 14.39 28.01 -3.46
C THR A 75 14.84 28.23 -4.92
N PRO A 76 16.01 27.71 -5.34
CA PRO A 76 16.49 27.87 -6.72
C PRO A 76 15.49 27.24 -7.71
N GLY A 77 14.86 28.06 -8.56
CA GLY A 77 13.93 27.62 -9.61
C GLY A 77 12.53 28.22 -9.55
N LEU A 78 12.10 28.74 -8.40
CA LEU A 78 10.82 29.47 -8.21
C LEU A 78 11.05 30.86 -7.58
N SER A 79 12.24 31.41 -7.79
CA SER A 79 12.73 32.61 -7.14
C SER A 79 11.93 33.86 -7.53
N GLY A 80 11.14 34.40 -6.58
CA GLY A 80 10.87 35.84 -6.48
C GLY A 80 9.42 36.33 -6.57
N MET A 81 8.41 35.45 -6.68
CA MET A 81 7.01 35.86 -6.65
C MET A 81 6.44 35.80 -5.23
N PRO A 82 5.71 36.83 -4.75
CA PRO A 82 4.99 36.73 -3.49
C PRO A 82 3.91 35.63 -3.58
N PRO A 83 3.58 34.96 -2.46
CA PRO A 83 2.56 33.91 -2.41
C PRO A 83 1.25 34.29 -3.08
N SER A 84 0.84 35.56 -2.93
CA SER A 84 -0.36 36.13 -3.53
C SER A 84 -0.40 36.01 -5.06
N ASP A 85 0.77 36.05 -5.72
CA ASP A 85 0.85 35.98 -7.18
C ASP A 85 0.68 34.54 -7.67
N LEU A 86 0.81 33.54 -6.80
CA LEU A 86 0.65 32.12 -7.11
C LEU A 86 -0.77 31.61 -6.89
N CYS A 87 -1.64 32.42 -6.27
CA CYS A 87 -3.04 32.12 -6.09
C CYS A 87 -3.72 31.81 -7.44
N GLY A 88 -4.40 30.68 -7.53
CA GLY A 88 -5.10 30.20 -8.72
C GLY A 88 -4.19 29.74 -9.86
N GLN A 89 -2.86 29.78 -9.70
CA GLN A 89 -1.94 29.25 -10.70
C GLN A 89 -1.74 27.74 -10.51
N SER A 90 -1.94 26.99 -11.60
CA SER A 90 -1.57 25.57 -11.63
C SER A 90 -0.07 25.43 -11.83
N GLN A 91 0.54 24.58 -11.01
CA GLN A 91 1.93 24.17 -11.10
C GLN A 91 1.97 22.66 -11.25
N SER A 92 2.89 22.17 -12.07
CA SER A 92 3.12 20.74 -12.20
C SER A 92 4.59 20.41 -12.21
N LYS A 93 4.92 19.19 -11.79
CA LYS A 93 6.27 18.66 -11.77
C LYS A 93 6.22 17.18 -12.08
N SER A 94 7.25 16.72 -12.77
CA SER A 94 7.53 15.31 -13.00
C SER A 94 8.90 15.00 -12.40
N GLU A 95 9.00 13.89 -11.69
CA GLU A 95 10.27 13.45 -11.13
C GLU A 95 10.31 11.93 -11.08
N SER A 96 11.51 11.39 -11.26
CA SER A 96 11.75 9.95 -11.29
C SER A 96 13.04 9.65 -10.58
N GLY A 97 13.12 8.45 -10.03
CA GLY A 97 14.29 7.98 -9.30
C GLY A 97 14.36 6.47 -9.34
N SER A 98 15.55 5.96 -9.06
CA SER A 98 15.76 4.52 -8.92
C SER A 98 16.90 4.25 -7.96
N TYR A 99 16.88 3.03 -7.43
CA TYR A 99 17.90 2.49 -6.57
C TYR A 99 18.22 1.06 -7.00
N GLU A 100 19.50 0.74 -7.07
CA GLU A 100 20.00 -0.63 -7.30
C GLU A 100 20.94 -1.02 -6.17
N GLY A 101 20.45 -1.88 -5.27
CA GLY A 101 21.21 -2.47 -4.19
C GLY A 101 21.44 -3.97 -4.37
N PRO A 102 22.26 -4.60 -3.52
CA PRO A 102 22.59 -6.02 -3.62
C PRO A 102 21.40 -6.97 -3.37
N ASN A 103 20.38 -6.50 -2.64
CA ASN A 103 19.21 -7.31 -2.25
C ASN A 103 17.87 -6.69 -2.63
N VAL A 104 17.85 -5.39 -2.91
CA VAL A 104 16.65 -4.62 -3.21
C VAL A 104 16.98 -3.66 -4.33
N SER A 105 16.11 -3.59 -5.34
CA SER A 105 16.06 -2.51 -6.29
C SER A 105 14.64 -1.97 -6.38
N TRP A 106 14.52 -0.69 -6.71
CA TRP A 106 13.23 -0.06 -6.96
C TRP A 106 13.39 1.09 -7.95
N SER A 107 12.29 1.45 -8.59
CA SER A 107 12.17 2.65 -9.40
C SER A 107 10.84 3.32 -9.15
N TYR A 108 10.80 4.64 -9.28
CA TYR A 108 9.57 5.40 -9.31
C TYR A 108 9.61 6.45 -10.43
N GLN A 109 8.43 6.76 -10.92
CA GLN A 109 8.15 8.00 -11.62
C GLN A 109 6.86 8.54 -11.02
N TRP A 110 6.85 9.83 -10.72
CA TRP A 110 5.64 10.52 -10.35
C TRP A 110 5.46 11.79 -11.15
N ASP A 111 4.22 12.20 -11.20
CA ASP A 111 3.74 13.41 -11.82
C ASP A 111 2.75 14.02 -10.84
N TRP A 112 2.91 15.30 -10.54
CA TRP A 112 1.95 16.01 -9.69
C TRP A 112 1.55 17.33 -10.31
N SER A 113 0.33 17.73 -9.97
CA SER A 113 -0.35 18.95 -10.36
C SER A 113 -0.86 19.58 -9.08
N ARG A 114 -0.75 20.91 -8.94
CA ARG A 114 -1.33 21.60 -7.79
C ARG A 114 -1.82 22.98 -8.14
N VAL A 115 -2.82 23.46 -7.40
CA VAL A 115 -3.31 24.84 -7.45
C VAL A 115 -3.34 25.40 -6.03
N LEU A 116 -2.73 26.57 -5.83
CA LEU A 116 -2.85 27.29 -4.56
C LEU A 116 -4.16 28.07 -4.54
N TYR A 117 -5.05 27.75 -3.62
CA TYR A 117 -6.23 28.55 -3.32
C TYR A 117 -5.92 29.54 -2.20
N CYS A 118 -6.47 30.74 -2.33
CA CYS A 118 -6.26 31.84 -1.41
C CYS A 118 -7.60 32.46 -1.03
N ASP A 119 -7.63 33.10 0.14
CA ASP A 119 -8.79 33.85 0.61
C ASP A 119 -9.00 35.17 -0.16
N ASP A 120 -10.05 35.91 0.22
CA ASP A 120 -10.38 37.22 -0.36
C ASP A 120 -9.26 38.27 -0.16
N ALA A 121 -8.38 38.09 0.83
CA ALA A 121 -7.23 38.94 1.10
C ALA A 121 -5.96 38.50 0.35
N GLN A 122 -6.05 37.48 -0.51
CA GLN A 122 -4.92 36.85 -1.22
C GLN A 122 -3.93 36.19 -0.26
N THR A 123 -4.40 35.74 0.90
CA THR A 123 -3.64 34.91 1.83
C THR A 123 -3.76 33.45 1.39
N PRO A 124 -2.64 32.71 1.27
CA PRO A 124 -2.67 31.26 1.02
C PRO A 124 -3.58 30.52 2.01
N ASP A 125 -4.48 29.69 1.49
CA ASP A 125 -5.44 28.90 2.28
C ASP A 125 -5.08 27.41 2.21
N TYR A 126 -5.17 26.81 1.03
CA TYR A 126 -4.83 25.40 0.81
C TYR A 126 -4.30 25.14 -0.60
N PHE A 127 -3.56 24.06 -0.77
CA PHE A 127 -3.28 23.49 -2.09
C PHE A 127 -4.27 22.38 -2.39
N ASP A 128 -4.82 22.42 -3.60
CA ASP A 128 -5.46 21.28 -4.24
C ASP A 128 -4.40 20.56 -5.07
N VAL A 129 -4.23 19.25 -4.89
CA VAL A 129 -3.13 18.47 -5.47
C VAL A 129 -3.65 17.20 -6.13
N ASP A 130 -3.37 17.06 -7.42
CA ASP A 130 -3.47 15.78 -8.12
C ASP A 130 -2.10 15.10 -8.16
N TRP A 131 -2.10 13.80 -7.95
CA TRP A 131 -0.89 13.00 -7.90
C TRP A 131 -1.05 11.73 -8.71
N ASP A 132 -0.04 11.40 -9.52
CA ASP A 132 0.07 10.15 -10.26
C ASP A 132 1.47 9.56 -10.03
N ALA A 133 1.55 8.26 -9.81
CA ALA A 133 2.83 7.57 -9.63
C ALA A 133 2.83 6.19 -10.29
N SER A 134 4.00 5.77 -10.77
CA SER A 134 4.29 4.41 -11.18
C SER A 134 5.56 3.92 -10.52
N ARG A 135 5.57 2.65 -10.12
CA ARG A 135 6.64 2.08 -9.29
C ARG A 135 6.96 0.65 -9.70
N SER A 136 8.22 0.28 -9.48
CA SER A 136 8.65 -1.11 -9.47
C SER A 136 9.49 -1.38 -8.23
N TYR A 137 9.37 -2.59 -7.71
CA TYR A 137 10.17 -3.08 -6.60
C TYR A 137 10.60 -4.52 -6.88
N GLU A 138 11.86 -4.81 -6.58
CA GLU A 138 12.40 -6.15 -6.62
C GLU A 138 13.18 -6.41 -5.33
N GLY A 139 12.66 -7.34 -4.52
CA GLY A 139 13.30 -7.78 -3.29
C GLY A 139 13.66 -9.27 -3.32
N PRO A 140 14.17 -9.81 -2.20
CA PRO A 140 14.57 -11.22 -2.12
C PRO A 140 13.38 -12.18 -2.14
N ARG A 141 12.20 -11.73 -1.70
CA ARG A 141 11.01 -12.58 -1.54
C ARG A 141 9.92 -12.32 -2.57
N ALA A 142 9.88 -11.12 -3.14
CA ALA A 142 8.82 -10.70 -4.04
C ALA A 142 9.33 -9.68 -5.06
N THR A 143 8.60 -9.58 -6.17
CA THR A 143 8.64 -8.45 -7.09
C THR A 143 7.27 -7.81 -7.11
N SER A 144 7.20 -6.50 -7.33
CA SER A 144 5.94 -5.80 -7.53
C SER A 144 6.08 -4.67 -8.55
N THR A 145 4.98 -4.38 -9.22
CA THR A 145 4.76 -3.14 -9.94
C THR A 145 3.50 -2.50 -9.40
N ALA A 146 3.48 -1.17 -9.37
CA ALA A 146 2.30 -0.45 -8.93
C ALA A 146 2.08 0.82 -9.73
N VAL A 147 0.83 1.21 -9.85
CA VAL A 147 0.39 2.53 -10.29
C VAL A 147 -0.46 3.10 -9.17
N ALA A 148 -0.30 4.38 -8.89
CA ALA A 148 -1.10 5.07 -7.90
C ALA A 148 -1.59 6.42 -8.42
N ASP A 149 -2.76 6.81 -7.95
CA ASP A 149 -3.34 8.12 -8.14
C ASP A 149 -3.83 8.67 -6.79
N GLY A 150 -3.86 9.99 -6.64
CA GLY A 150 -4.31 10.65 -5.43
C GLY A 150 -4.84 12.06 -5.69
N ASP A 151 -5.80 12.46 -4.87
CA ASP A 151 -6.40 13.79 -4.84
C ASP A 151 -6.32 14.27 -3.39
N TRP A 152 -5.46 15.27 -3.14
CA TRP A 152 -5.13 15.73 -1.80
C TRP A 152 -5.38 17.22 -1.64
N VAL A 153 -5.99 17.57 -0.52
CA VAL A 153 -6.03 18.93 0.01
C VAL A 153 -4.94 19.08 1.07
N VAL A 154 -4.06 20.05 0.85
CA VAL A 154 -2.96 20.38 1.77
C VAL A 154 -3.20 21.74 2.39
N THR A 155 -3.52 21.75 3.69
CA THR A 155 -3.66 22.98 4.47
C THR A 155 -2.39 23.24 5.30
N PHE A 156 -2.36 24.41 5.95
CA PHE A 156 -1.24 24.81 6.80
C PHE A 156 -1.75 25.09 8.21
N ASP A 157 -0.98 24.68 9.22
CA ASP A 157 -1.19 25.20 10.56
C ASP A 157 -0.69 26.64 10.62
N THR A 158 -1.63 27.58 10.76
CA THR A 158 -1.37 29.02 10.84
C THR A 158 -1.28 29.54 12.28
N GLU A 159 -1.61 28.70 13.27
CA GLU A 159 -1.55 29.05 14.69
C GLU A 159 -0.19 28.72 15.32
N SER A 160 0.53 27.75 14.77
CA SER A 160 1.94 27.58 15.10
C SER A 160 2.73 28.80 14.61
N SER A 161 3.60 29.35 15.46
CA SER A 161 4.51 30.47 15.09
C SER A 161 5.48 30.12 13.95
N ASP A 162 5.40 28.86 13.55
CA ASP A 162 6.18 28.16 12.58
C ASP A 162 5.16 27.66 11.53
N PHE A 163 5.01 28.32 10.37
CA PHE A 163 4.30 27.79 9.18
C PHE A 163 4.98 26.54 8.59
N PHE A 164 5.27 25.57 9.45
CA PHE A 164 6.07 24.40 9.21
C PHE A 164 5.22 23.14 9.30
N ILE A 165 3.96 23.16 9.74
CA ILE A 165 3.11 21.96 9.70
C ILE A 165 2.17 22.05 8.51
N LYS A 166 2.21 21.00 7.69
CA LYS A 166 1.28 20.77 6.57
C LYS A 166 0.36 19.64 6.93
N ILE A 167 -0.91 19.81 6.65
CA ILE A 167 -1.94 18.82 6.98
C ILE A 167 -2.48 18.29 5.66
N PHE A 168 -2.27 17.01 5.40
CA PHE A 168 -2.75 16.33 4.21
C PHE A 168 -4.07 15.62 4.52
N ASN A 169 -5.05 15.84 3.66
CA ASN A 169 -6.32 15.15 3.64
C ASN A 169 -6.66 14.75 2.20
N GLY A 170 -7.28 13.60 1.98
CA GLY A 170 -7.70 13.21 0.64
C GLY A 170 -7.72 11.71 0.42
N ASP A 171 -7.72 11.31 -0.83
CA ASP A 171 -7.78 9.91 -1.23
C ASP A 171 -6.51 9.50 -1.99
N TYR A 172 -6.18 8.22 -1.92
CA TYR A 172 -5.05 7.61 -2.59
C TYR A 172 -5.40 6.19 -3.00
N LEU A 173 -5.34 5.91 -4.29
CA LEU A 173 -5.64 4.61 -4.86
C LEU A 173 -4.36 4.03 -5.45
N ARG A 174 -3.98 2.82 -5.03
CA ARG A 174 -2.82 2.13 -5.57
C ARG A 174 -3.20 0.76 -6.09
N THR A 175 -2.99 0.54 -7.39
CA THR A 175 -3.10 -0.78 -8.02
C THR A 175 -1.74 -1.46 -8.00
N ILE A 176 -1.72 -2.74 -7.60
CA ILE A 176 -0.51 -3.51 -7.29
C ILE A 176 -0.58 -4.84 -8.03
N ASP A 177 0.46 -5.14 -8.79
CA ASP A 177 0.77 -6.48 -9.27
C ASP A 177 1.97 -7.01 -8.50
N ARG A 178 1.80 -8.07 -7.71
CA ARG A 178 2.85 -8.63 -6.86
C ARG A 178 3.04 -10.11 -7.14
N ALA A 179 4.29 -10.56 -7.25
CA ALA A 179 4.65 -11.97 -7.43
C ALA A 179 5.65 -12.40 -6.35
N LEU A 180 5.42 -13.55 -5.73
CA LEU A 180 6.37 -14.13 -4.77
C LEU A 180 7.44 -14.93 -5.51
N LYS A 181 8.71 -14.76 -5.15
CA LYS A 181 9.84 -15.47 -5.83
C LYS A 181 9.96 -16.95 -5.45
N ASN A 182 9.47 -17.31 -4.26
CA ASN A 182 9.65 -18.66 -3.70
C ASN A 182 8.41 -19.56 -3.85
N ARG A 183 7.35 -19.07 -4.49
CA ARG A 183 6.08 -19.77 -4.68
C ARG A 183 5.51 -19.37 -6.04
N ASP A 184 4.81 -20.27 -6.72
CA ASP A 184 4.06 -19.91 -7.94
C ASP A 184 2.75 -19.21 -7.54
N ARG A 185 2.90 -18.05 -6.91
CA ARG A 185 1.80 -17.29 -6.33
C ARG A 185 2.00 -15.81 -6.61
N SER A 186 0.99 -15.22 -7.22
CA SER A 186 0.91 -13.79 -7.46
C SER A 186 -0.44 -13.26 -7.02
N HIS A 187 -0.47 -11.96 -6.79
CA HIS A 187 -1.62 -11.20 -6.35
C HIS A 187 -1.73 -9.97 -7.24
N THR A 188 -2.93 -9.72 -7.73
CA THR A 188 -3.32 -8.41 -8.21
C THR A 188 -4.20 -7.79 -7.15
N GLY A 189 -4.04 -6.51 -6.87
CA GLY A 189 -4.80 -5.87 -5.82
C GLY A 189 -4.87 -4.36 -5.94
N THR A 190 -5.78 -3.81 -5.16
CA THR A 190 -6.02 -2.38 -5.04
C THR A 190 -5.98 -2.04 -3.56
N LEU A 191 -5.14 -1.07 -3.22
CA LEU A 191 -5.10 -0.43 -1.92
C LEU A 191 -5.77 0.94 -2.06
N ASP A 192 -6.98 1.05 -1.54
CA ASP A 192 -7.73 2.29 -1.42
C ASP A 192 -7.42 2.89 -0.04
N VAL A 193 -6.99 4.14 0.02
CA VAL A 193 -6.57 4.83 1.24
C VAL A 193 -7.24 6.20 1.33
N ASN A 194 -7.89 6.44 2.46
CA ASN A 194 -8.34 7.77 2.86
C ASN A 194 -7.35 8.35 3.89
N ILE A 195 -6.74 9.48 3.53
CA ILE A 195 -5.75 10.21 4.31
C ILE A 195 -6.48 11.24 5.16
N VAL A 196 -6.29 11.19 6.47
CA VAL A 196 -6.94 12.11 7.43
C VAL A 196 -5.90 12.74 8.35
N ASP A 197 -5.87 14.06 8.31
CA ASP A 197 -5.07 14.93 9.19
C ASP A 197 -3.60 14.49 9.32
N VAL A 198 -2.98 14.11 8.19
CA VAL A 198 -1.56 13.72 8.20
C VAL A 198 -0.69 14.95 8.27
N GLU A 199 -0.09 15.16 9.45
CA GLU A 199 0.76 16.30 9.74
C GLU A 199 2.19 16.01 9.33
N VAL A 200 2.76 16.86 8.48
CA VAL A 200 4.15 16.78 8.05
C VAL A 200 4.87 18.07 8.39
N ARG A 201 5.98 17.94 9.12
CA ARG A 201 6.85 19.05 9.47
C ARG A 201 7.74 19.41 8.28
N ARG A 202 7.54 20.58 7.71
CA ARG A 202 8.27 21.17 6.60
C ARG A 202 9.79 21.19 6.76
N ALA A 203 10.32 21.44 7.98
CA ALA A 203 11.75 21.66 8.19
C ALA A 203 12.60 20.43 7.85
N ASP A 204 12.11 19.26 8.21
CA ASP A 204 12.79 17.96 8.05
C ASP A 204 11.93 16.93 7.33
N GLN A 205 10.74 17.31 6.86
CA GLN A 205 9.76 16.48 6.16
C GLN A 205 9.26 15.29 7.00
N HIS A 206 9.38 15.36 8.33
CA HIS A 206 8.95 14.29 9.22
C HIS A 206 7.43 14.28 9.40
N ILE A 207 6.85 13.08 9.34
CA ILE A 207 5.44 12.85 9.64
C ILE A 207 5.26 12.83 11.17
N LEU A 208 4.39 13.71 11.67
CA LEU A 208 4.17 13.94 13.09
C LEU A 208 2.96 13.15 13.63
N SER A 209 1.88 13.09 12.85
CA SER A 209 0.61 12.46 13.25
C SER A 209 -0.29 12.26 12.04
N GLY A 210 -1.49 11.73 12.31
CA GLY A 210 -2.54 11.50 11.32
C GLY A 210 -2.91 10.03 11.22
N THR A 211 -3.88 9.75 10.38
CA THR A 211 -4.38 8.39 10.18
C THR A 211 -4.67 8.14 8.71
N LEU A 212 -4.28 6.95 8.25
CA LEU A 212 -4.68 6.41 6.96
C LEU A 212 -5.73 5.35 7.21
N PHE A 213 -6.94 5.48 6.67
CA PHE A 213 -7.89 4.37 6.62
C PHE A 213 -7.73 3.66 5.30
N PHE A 214 -7.60 2.33 5.30
CA PHE A 214 -7.33 1.60 4.07
C PHE A 214 -8.26 0.42 3.85
N THR A 215 -8.44 0.06 2.58
CA THR A 215 -9.00 -1.20 2.12
C THR A 215 -8.08 -1.80 1.06
N LEU A 216 -7.47 -2.95 1.38
CA LEU A 216 -6.71 -3.79 0.47
C LEU A 216 -7.61 -4.91 -0.06
N SER A 217 -7.87 -4.90 -1.37
CA SER A 217 -8.67 -5.91 -2.04
C SER A 217 -7.96 -6.46 -3.28
N GLY A 218 -8.35 -7.63 -3.75
CA GLY A 218 -7.72 -8.21 -4.93
C GLY A 218 -8.02 -9.68 -5.17
N GLU A 219 -7.22 -10.30 -6.02
CA GLU A 219 -7.28 -11.72 -6.35
C GLU A 219 -5.89 -12.34 -6.45
N ASN A 220 -5.81 -13.66 -6.25
CA ASN A 220 -4.59 -14.41 -6.51
C ASN A 220 -4.60 -14.99 -7.95
N ASN A 221 -3.49 -15.60 -8.38
CA ASN A 221 -3.36 -16.28 -9.67
C ASN A 221 -4.35 -17.44 -9.93
N THR A 222 -5.11 -17.87 -8.92
CA THR A 222 -6.18 -18.87 -9.06
C THR A 222 -7.58 -18.26 -9.17
N GLY A 223 -7.70 -16.93 -9.15
CA GLY A 223 -8.96 -16.20 -9.21
C GLY A 223 -9.72 -16.14 -7.88
N ASN A 224 -9.10 -16.54 -6.77
CA ASN A 224 -9.69 -16.38 -5.45
C ASN A 224 -9.53 -14.94 -4.97
N THR A 225 -10.60 -14.35 -4.46
CA THR A 225 -10.61 -12.94 -4.05
C THR A 225 -10.40 -12.74 -2.55
N PHE A 226 -9.81 -11.60 -2.18
CA PHE A 226 -9.63 -11.17 -0.80
C PHE A 226 -10.03 -9.70 -0.63
N SER A 227 -10.39 -9.33 0.59
CA SER A 227 -10.53 -7.95 1.03
C SER A 227 -10.18 -7.84 2.51
N ARG A 228 -9.42 -6.82 2.88
CA ARG A 228 -8.94 -6.52 4.23
C ARG A 228 -8.94 -5.02 4.42
N SER A 229 -9.40 -4.55 5.57
CA SER A 229 -9.43 -3.14 5.91
C SER A 229 -8.82 -2.90 7.28
N GLY A 230 -8.45 -1.66 7.52
CA GLY A 230 -7.80 -1.24 8.75
C GLY A 230 -7.38 0.22 8.69
N GLU A 231 -6.45 0.56 9.58
CA GLU A 231 -5.89 1.90 9.69
C GLU A 231 -4.38 1.86 9.92
N VAL A 232 -3.70 2.94 9.53
CA VAL A 232 -2.31 3.22 9.86
C VAL A 232 -2.27 4.50 10.67
N ILE A 233 -1.82 4.43 11.92
CA ILE A 233 -1.72 5.57 12.83
C ILE A 233 -0.26 6.03 12.89
N PHE A 234 0.00 7.31 12.61
CA PHE A 234 1.33 7.90 12.73
C PHE A 234 1.63 8.31 14.17
N ASN A 235 2.77 7.85 14.69
CA ASN A 235 3.14 8.02 16.10
C ASN A 235 4.07 9.24 16.34
N GLY A 236 4.58 9.87 15.28
CA GLY A 236 5.45 11.05 15.35
C GLY A 236 6.91 10.78 15.72
N ASP A 237 7.27 9.52 15.94
CA ASP A 237 8.62 9.06 16.32
C ASP A 237 9.24 8.18 15.24
N CYS A 238 9.00 8.50 13.96
CA CYS A 238 9.39 7.71 12.79
C CYS A 238 8.74 6.32 12.70
N THR A 239 7.70 6.08 13.49
CA THR A 239 6.94 4.83 13.44
C THR A 239 5.47 5.07 13.10
N ALA A 240 4.86 4.03 12.56
CA ALA A 240 3.42 3.97 12.38
C ALA A 240 2.89 2.62 12.88
N THR A 241 1.66 2.61 13.38
CA THR A 241 0.97 1.39 13.82
C THR A 241 -0.08 1.01 12.80
N VAL A 242 0.08 -0.13 12.15
CA VAL A 242 -0.92 -0.73 11.25
C VAL A 242 -1.85 -1.58 12.09
N ASN A 243 -3.14 -1.23 12.14
CA ASN A 243 -4.20 -2.01 12.77
C ASN A 243 -5.13 -2.56 11.71
N MET A 244 -5.34 -3.88 11.70
CA MET A 244 -6.31 -4.55 10.84
C MET A 244 -7.63 -4.71 11.60
N ASP A 245 -8.76 -4.66 10.90
CA ASP A 245 -10.11 -4.81 11.50
C ASP A 245 -10.31 -6.14 12.23
N ASN A 246 -9.53 -7.17 11.89
CA ASN A 246 -9.53 -8.46 12.57
C ASN A 246 -8.75 -8.49 13.89
N GLY A 247 -8.18 -7.35 14.31
CA GLY A 247 -7.44 -7.18 15.54
C GLY A 247 -5.93 -7.45 15.44
N ASN A 248 -5.42 -7.81 14.26
CA ASN A 248 -3.97 -7.90 14.05
C ASN A 248 -3.37 -6.50 14.01
N SER A 249 -2.19 -6.34 14.61
CA SER A 249 -1.50 -5.05 14.63
C SER A 249 0.01 -5.23 14.48
N ARG A 250 0.67 -4.27 13.82
CA ARG A 250 2.13 -4.23 13.64
C ARG A 250 2.62 -2.78 13.65
N THR A 251 3.67 -2.50 14.39
CA THR A 251 4.41 -1.23 14.26
C THR A 251 5.46 -1.36 13.16
N ILE A 252 5.50 -0.37 12.27
CA ILE A 252 6.42 -0.28 11.14
C ILE A 252 7.27 1.00 11.26
N ILE A 253 8.46 0.99 10.65
CA ILE A 253 9.31 2.18 10.52
C ILE A 253 8.93 2.88 9.21
N ILE A 254 8.83 4.21 9.27
CA ILE A 254 8.36 5.04 8.15
C ILE A 254 9.31 6.20 7.80
N CYS A 255 10.54 6.18 8.30
CA CYS A 255 11.59 7.13 7.94
C CYS A 255 12.94 6.40 7.76
N ASP A 256 13.87 7.06 7.07
CA ASP A 256 15.22 6.57 6.71
C ASP A 256 16.24 6.77 7.86
#